data_AF-A0A661T7P4-F1
#
_entry.id   AF-A0A661T7P4-F1
#
_cell.length_a   1.000
_cell.length_b   1.000
_cell.length_c   1.000
_cell.angle_alpha   90.00
_cell.angle_beta   90.00
_cell.angle_gamma   90.00
#
_symmetry.space_group_name_H-M   'P 1'
#
loop_
_entity.id
_entity.type
_entity.pdbx_description
1 polymer ?
#
loop_
_entity_poly.entity_id
_entity_poly.type
_entity_poly.pdbx_seq_one_letter_code
_entity_poly.pdbx_strand_id
1 'polypeptide(L)'
;MKLEISVPELVSIFKEIKEQPGQLYDMIRTDIRETIGKYLSGLMDAELTHFLGRKRYERRQGGVNHRNGSYDRKFTLKGIGEVDLHVPRDRRGDFKTHVIPCGKRYEDTIRQDLCLTPIFALLLTVIAI
;
A
#
# COMPACT_ATOMS: atom_id res chain seq x y z
N MET A 1 -4.28 -17.16 -9.66
CA MET A 1 -4.88 -17.44 -10.99
C MET A 1 -3.78 -18.01 -11.86
N LYS A 2 -3.97 -19.20 -12.45
CA LYS A 2 -3.06 -19.71 -13.48
C LYS A 2 -3.39 -18.94 -14.76
N LEU A 3 -2.44 -18.15 -15.23
CA LEU A 3 -2.53 -17.48 -16.52
C LEU A 3 -2.25 -18.55 -17.59
N GLU A 4 -3.28 -19.20 -18.10
CA GLU A 4 -3.19 -20.04 -19.30
C GLU A 4 -3.13 -19.11 -20.51
N ILE A 5 -1.98 -18.48 -20.72
CA ILE A 5 -1.74 -17.64 -21.89
C ILE A 5 -1.20 -18.56 -22.99
N SER A 6 -1.79 -18.48 -24.18
CA SER A 6 -1.36 -19.26 -25.33
C SER A 6 0.05 -18.82 -25.76
N VAL A 7 0.95 -19.76 -26.04
CA VAL A 7 2.33 -19.47 -26.51
C VAL A 7 2.39 -18.43 -27.64
N PRO A 8 1.49 -18.44 -28.65
CA PRO A 8 1.43 -17.38 -29.66
C PRO A 8 1.06 -15.99 -29.13
N GLU A 9 0.20 -15.88 -28.11
CA GLU A 9 -0.17 -14.59 -27.49
C GLU A 9 1.01 -14.00 -26.71
N LEU A 10 1.81 -14.85 -26.06
CA LEU A 10 3.06 -14.43 -25.43
C LEU A 10 4.04 -13.88 -26.47
N VAL A 11 4.18 -14.54 -27.62
CA VAL A 11 5.09 -14.10 -28.69
C VAL A 11 4.65 -12.77 -29.31
N SER A 12 3.35 -12.52 -29.48
CA SER A 12 2.85 -11.22 -29.94
C SER A 12 3.09 -10.13 -28.90
N ILE A 13 2.82 -10.39 -27.62
CA ILE A 13 3.10 -9.45 -26.51
C ILE A 13 4.59 -9.12 -26.46
N PHE A 14 5.48 -10.11 -26.61
CA PHE A 14 6.93 -9.89 -26.66
C PHE A 14 7.37 -9.03 -27.85
N LYS A 15 6.69 -9.16 -29.00
CA LYS A 15 7.01 -8.38 -30.20
C LYS A 15 6.56 -6.91 -30.04
N GLU A 16 5.40 -6.70 -29.43
CA GLU A 16 4.83 -5.38 -29.10
C GLU A 16 5.66 -4.66 -28.03
N ILE A 17 6.13 -5.38 -27.00
CA ILE A 17 7.04 -4.86 -25.97
C ILE A 17 8.35 -4.35 -26.57
N LYS A 18 8.82 -4.99 -27.65
CA LYS A 18 10.07 -4.60 -28.32
C LYS A 18 9.95 -3.27 -29.08
N GLU A 19 8.73 -2.89 -29.49
CA GLU A 19 8.47 -1.68 -30.27
C GLU A 19 8.16 -0.45 -29.38
N GLN A 20 7.56 -0.63 -28.20
CA GLN A 20 7.28 0.48 -27.27
C GLN A 20 7.56 0.11 -25.81
N PRO A 21 8.80 0.33 -25.31
CA PRO A 21 9.16 0.01 -23.93
C PRO A 21 8.41 0.88 -22.90
N GLY A 22 7.91 2.06 -23.28
CA GLY A 22 7.22 2.99 -22.38
C GLY A 22 5.93 2.42 -21.78
N GLN A 23 5.09 1.79 -22.61
CA GLN A 23 3.79 1.24 -22.16
C GLN A 23 3.97 0.08 -21.18
N LEU A 24 5.04 -0.71 -21.36
CA LEU A 24 5.38 -1.81 -20.45
C LEU A 24 5.65 -1.30 -19.03
N TYR A 25 6.42 -0.21 -18.90
CA TYR A 25 6.74 0.34 -17.58
C TYR A 25 5.51 0.86 -16.84
N ASP A 26 4.54 1.42 -17.56
CA ASP A 26 3.30 1.93 -16.95
C ASP A 26 2.36 0.80 -16.51
N MET A 27 2.30 -0.28 -17.29
CA MET A 27 1.59 -1.51 -16.89
C MET A 27 2.24 -2.12 -15.64
N ILE A 28 3.56 -2.32 -15.65
CA ILE A 28 4.32 -2.84 -14.50
C ILE A 28 4.08 -1.98 -13.25
N ARG A 29 4.13 -0.65 -13.37
CA ARG A 29 3.89 0.26 -12.24
C ARG A 29 2.48 0.09 -11.66
N THR A 30 1.49 -0.16 -12.51
CA THR A 30 0.10 -0.33 -12.08
C THR A 30 -0.09 -1.67 -11.37
N ASP A 31 0.45 -2.75 -11.92
CA ASP A 31 0.40 -4.07 -11.30
C ASP A 31 1.12 -4.11 -9.95
N ILE A 32 2.28 -3.44 -9.85
CA ILE A 32 3.03 -3.30 -8.60
C ILE A 32 2.20 -2.53 -7.56
N ARG A 33 1.59 -1.40 -7.95
CA ARG A 33 0.71 -0.61 -7.07
C ARG A 33 -0.42 -1.45 -6.50
N GLU A 34 -1.13 -2.19 -7.35
CA GLU A 34 -2.22 -3.06 -6.91
C GLU A 34 -1.74 -4.19 -6.00
N THR A 35 -0.63 -4.84 -6.36
CA THR A 35 -0.09 -5.98 -5.61
C THR A 35 0.33 -5.55 -4.21
N ILE A 36 1.00 -4.40 -4.09
CA ILE A 36 1.40 -3.82 -2.81
C ILE A 36 0.16 -3.41 -2.00
N GLY A 37 -0.85 -2.81 -2.63
CA GLY A 37 -2.11 -2.46 -1.98
C GLY A 37 -2.81 -3.68 -1.37
N LYS A 38 -2.91 -4.77 -2.13
CA LYS A 38 -3.47 -6.06 -1.68
C LYS A 38 -2.64 -6.67 -0.56
N TYR A 39 -1.31 -6.63 -0.68
CA TYR A 39 -0.39 -7.18 0.32
C TYR A 39 -0.50 -6.45 1.66
N LEU A 40 -0.44 -5.11 1.66
CA LEU A 40 -0.56 -4.30 2.87
C LEU A 40 -1.94 -4.44 3.52
N SER A 41 -3.01 -4.48 2.70
CA SER A 41 -4.37 -4.72 3.19
C SER A 41 -4.48 -6.09 3.88
N GLY A 42 -3.91 -7.13 3.28
CA GLY A 42 -3.86 -8.48 3.86
C GLY A 42 -3.07 -8.55 5.16
N LEU A 43 -1.95 -7.81 5.27
CA LEU A 43 -1.18 -7.71 6.51
C LEU A 43 -1.98 -7.05 7.64
N MET A 44 -2.68 -5.94 7.35
CA MET A 44 -3.54 -5.28 8.34
C MET A 44 -4.72 -6.16 8.76
N ASP A 45 -5.27 -6.97 7.84
CA ASP A 45 -6.29 -7.98 8.16
C ASP A 45 -5.77 -9.07 9.09
N ALA A 46 -4.51 -9.49 8.90
CA ALA A 46 -3.85 -10.43 9.80
C ALA A 46 -3.63 -9.81 11.19
N GLU A 47 -3.20 -8.54 11.27
CA GLU A 47 -3.11 -7.80 12.53
C GLU A 47 -4.46 -7.74 13.26
N LEU A 48 -5.55 -7.43 12.55
CA LEU A 48 -6.88 -7.40 13.15
C LEU A 48 -7.32 -8.79 13.64
N THR A 49 -6.96 -9.85 12.90
CA THR A 49 -7.21 -11.23 13.30
C THR A 49 -6.51 -11.56 14.61
N HIS A 50 -5.25 -11.15 14.73
CA HIS A 50 -4.44 -11.32 15.94
C HIS A 50 -5.01 -10.50 17.11
N PHE A 51 -5.38 -9.23 16.88
CA PHE A 51 -5.97 -8.35 17.88
C PHE A 51 -7.29 -8.89 18.45
N LEU A 52 -8.17 -9.40 17.58
CA LEU A 52 -9.44 -10.00 18.00
C LEU A 52 -9.26 -11.41 18.59
N GLY A 53 -8.10 -12.04 18.41
CA GLY A 53 -7.81 -13.40 18.86
C GLY A 53 -8.72 -14.47 18.24
N ARG A 54 -9.26 -14.21 17.03
CA ARG A 54 -10.16 -15.13 16.32
C ARG A 54 -10.11 -14.94 14.81
N LYS A 55 -10.37 -16.02 14.07
CA LYS A 55 -10.43 -16.00 12.60
C LYS A 55 -11.74 -15.38 12.09
N ARG A 56 -11.77 -15.06 10.80
CA ARG A 56 -12.96 -14.54 10.12
C ARG A 56 -14.09 -15.58 10.22
N TYR A 57 -15.29 -15.11 10.57
CA TYR A 57 -16.51 -15.93 10.78
C TYR A 57 -16.46 -16.93 11.94
N GLU A 58 -15.41 -16.91 12.76
CA GLU A 58 -15.35 -17.75 13.95
C GLU A 58 -16.32 -17.24 15.03
N ARG A 59 -17.24 -18.11 15.42
CA ARG A 59 -18.25 -17.81 16.44
C ARG A 59 -17.60 -17.94 17.81
N ARG A 60 -17.73 -16.87 18.60
CA ARG A 60 -17.34 -16.85 20.01
C ARG A 60 -18.56 -16.44 20.82
N GLN A 61 -18.82 -17.14 21.92
CA GLN A 61 -19.90 -16.77 22.83
C GLN A 61 -19.47 -15.56 23.68
N GLY A 62 -20.38 -14.59 23.89
CA GLY A 62 -20.16 -13.40 24.73
C GLY A 62 -20.21 -12.04 24.00
N GLY A 63 -20.08 -10.95 24.75
CA GLY A 63 -20.05 -9.56 24.27
C GLY A 63 -18.72 -9.19 23.60
N VAL A 64 -18.33 -9.93 22.56
CA VAL A 64 -17.02 -9.82 21.91
C VAL A 64 -17.05 -8.74 20.83
N ASN A 65 -15.96 -7.99 20.68
CA ASN A 65 -15.80 -7.01 19.61
C ASN A 65 -15.84 -7.70 18.23
N HIS A 66 -16.50 -7.09 17.24
CA HIS A 66 -16.72 -7.66 15.90
C HIS A 66 -15.98 -6.85 14.83
N ARG A 67 -15.71 -7.46 13.67
CA ARG A 67 -15.22 -6.72 12.51
C ARG A 67 -16.35 -5.87 11.94
N ASN A 68 -16.03 -4.66 11.50
CA ASN A 68 -16.98 -3.70 10.93
C ASN A 68 -16.51 -3.22 9.55
N GLY A 69 -16.29 -4.18 8.66
CA GLY A 69 -15.81 -3.92 7.30
C GLY A 69 -14.41 -3.30 7.27
N SER A 70 -14.14 -2.60 6.18
CA SER A 70 -12.91 -1.87 5.90
C SER A 70 -13.26 -0.50 5.33
N TYR A 71 -12.28 0.40 5.31
CA TYR A 71 -12.40 1.69 4.65
C TYR A 71 -11.20 1.91 3.74
N ASP A 72 -11.43 2.70 2.70
CA ASP A 72 -10.41 3.00 1.71
C ASP A 72 -9.50 4.11 2.22
N ARG A 73 -8.19 3.91 2.04
CA ARG A 73 -7.17 4.87 2.41
C ARG A 73 -6.10 4.90 1.33
N LYS A 74 -5.74 6.11 0.92
CA LYS A 74 -4.64 6.36 0.01
C LYS A 74 -3.35 6.58 0.80
N PHE A 75 -2.28 5.89 0.41
CA PHE A 75 -0.96 6.05 1.00
C PHE A 75 0.09 6.15 -0.10
N THR A 76 0.96 7.16 -0.02
CA THR A 76 1.97 7.42 -1.04
C THR A 76 3.32 6.87 -0.61
N LEU A 77 3.85 5.94 -1.41
CA LEU A 77 5.16 5.33 -1.26
C LEU A 77 6.16 5.94 -2.24
N LYS A 78 7.41 6.09 -1.81
CA LYS A 78 8.47 6.60 -2.68
C LYS A 78 8.73 5.61 -3.83
N GLY A 79 8.79 6.12 -5.07
CA GLY A 79 9.11 5.32 -6.27
C GLY A 79 7.95 4.51 -6.88
N ILE A 80 6.91 4.20 -6.11
CA ILE A 80 5.72 3.44 -6.57
C ILE A 80 4.55 4.39 -6.86
N GLY A 81 4.40 5.44 -6.06
CA GLY A 81 3.32 6.40 -6.15
C GLY A 81 2.23 6.16 -5.11
N GLU A 82 1.00 6.59 -5.44
CA GLU A 82 -0.17 6.42 -4.58
C GLU A 82 -0.70 4.99 -4.67
N VAL A 83 -0.92 4.39 -3.51
CA VAL A 83 -1.46 3.04 -3.36
C VAL A 83 -2.78 3.13 -2.60
N ASP A 84 -3.80 2.49 -3.17
CA ASP A 84 -5.09 2.31 -2.51
C ASP A 84 -5.04 1.12 -1.55
N LEU A 85 -5.48 1.35 -0.32
CA LEU A 85 -5.44 0.39 0.77
C LEU A 85 -6.82 0.21 1.37
N HIS A 86 -7.14 -1.02 1.73
CA HIS A 86 -8.32 -1.34 2.51
C HIS A 86 -7.91 -1.59 3.97
N VAL A 87 -8.15 -0.60 4.83
CA VAL A 87 -7.80 -0.70 6.24
C VAL A 87 -8.99 -1.31 6.99
N PRO A 88 -8.83 -2.45 7.67
CA PRO A 88 -9.93 -3.11 8.35
C PRO A 88 -10.25 -2.42 9.67
N ARG A 89 -11.53 -2.43 10.08
CA ARG A 89 -12.01 -1.83 11.33
C ARG A 89 -12.71 -2.83 12.23
N ASP A 90 -12.63 -2.58 13.52
CA ASP A 90 -13.46 -3.22 14.52
C ASP A 90 -14.72 -2.38 14.82
N ARG A 91 -15.68 -2.97 15.52
CA ARG A 91 -16.98 -2.37 15.84
C ARG A 91 -16.86 -1.32 16.95
N ARG A 92 -15.90 -1.49 17.86
CA ARG A 92 -15.66 -0.56 18.98
C ARG A 92 -14.71 0.58 18.62
N GLY A 93 -13.91 0.43 17.57
CA GLY A 93 -12.89 1.39 17.16
C GLY A 93 -11.60 1.29 17.98
N ASP A 94 -11.40 0.19 18.70
CA ASP A 94 -10.22 -0.03 19.56
C ASP A 94 -8.99 -0.44 18.74
N PHE A 95 -9.19 -0.99 17.54
CA PHE A 95 -8.10 -1.49 16.71
C PHE A 95 -7.36 -0.34 16.02
N LYS A 96 -6.04 -0.31 16.18
CA LYS A 96 -5.12 0.58 15.48
C LYS A 96 -4.04 -0.25 14.79
N THR A 97 -3.89 -0.06 13.49
CA THR A 97 -2.88 -0.74 12.68
C THR A 97 -1.48 -0.26 13.03
N HIS A 98 -0.53 -1.19 13.17
CA HIS A 98 0.88 -0.85 13.40
C HIS A 98 1.64 -0.73 12.07
N VAL A 99 1.28 -1.53 11.05
CA VAL A 99 1.88 -1.42 9.70
C VAL A 99 1.81 0.01 9.16
N ILE A 100 0.62 0.62 9.22
CA ILE A 100 0.38 1.98 8.75
C ILE A 100 -0.29 2.77 9.87
N PRO A 101 0.46 3.63 10.59
CA PRO A 101 -0.10 4.36 11.71
C PRO A 101 -1.21 5.31 11.26
N CYS A 102 -2.14 5.58 12.17
CA CYS A 102 -3.23 6.53 11.92
C CYS A 102 -2.66 7.92 11.57
N GLY A 103 -3.28 8.59 10.59
CA GLY A 103 -2.94 9.97 10.20
C GLY A 103 -1.75 10.12 9.24
N LYS A 104 -0.87 9.12 9.09
CA LYS A 104 0.23 9.21 8.10
C LYS A 104 -0.27 8.97 6.67
N ARG A 105 -0.06 9.92 5.76
CA ARG A 105 -0.40 9.78 4.33
C ARG A 105 0.79 9.48 3.43
N TYR A 106 1.98 9.83 3.90
CA TYR A 106 3.24 9.74 3.18
C TYR A 106 4.23 8.92 3.99
N GLU A 107 5.10 8.22 3.28
CA GLU A 107 6.30 7.62 3.84
C GLU A 107 7.21 8.70 4.45
N ASP A 108 7.88 8.38 5.55
CA ASP A 108 8.76 9.35 6.22
C ASP A 108 10.01 9.67 5.38
N THR A 109 10.41 8.79 4.46
CA THR A 109 11.51 9.03 3.50
C THR A 109 11.21 10.20 2.56
N ILE A 110 9.97 10.32 2.08
CA ILE A 110 9.54 11.46 1.25
C ILE A 110 9.67 12.77 2.04
N ARG A 111 9.34 12.74 3.34
CA ARG A 111 9.48 13.90 4.22
C ARG A 111 10.96 14.25 4.42
N GLN A 112 11.81 13.25 4.62
CA GLN A 112 13.26 13.43 4.77
C GLN A 112 13.88 14.00 3.48
N ASP A 113 13.54 13.46 2.32
CA ASP A 113 14.02 13.99 1.04
C ASP A 113 13.64 15.46 0.88
N LEU A 114 12.39 15.81 1.19
CA LEU A 114 11.92 17.20 1.12
C LEU A 114 12.75 18.12 2.04
N CYS A 115 13.02 17.68 3.28
CA CYS A 115 13.84 18.42 4.23
C CYS A 115 15.32 18.52 3.81
N LEU A 116 15.85 17.53 3.09
CA LEU A 116 17.25 17.47 2.64
C LEU A 116 17.50 18.18 1.30
N THR A 117 16.46 18.63 0.60
CA THR A 117 16.64 19.41 -0.63
C THR A 117 17.48 20.67 -0.34
N PRO A 118 18.48 20.99 -1.18
CA PRO A 118 19.50 22.00 -0.89
C PRO A 118 18.94 23.40 -0.65
N ILE A 119 17.70 23.67 -1.06
CA ILE A 119 16.99 24.93 -0.83
C ILE A 119 16.79 25.21 0.68
N PHE A 120 16.56 24.18 1.50
CA PHE A 120 16.45 24.33 2.96
C PHE A 120 17.83 24.46 3.63
N ALA A 121 18.83 23.73 3.13
CA ALA A 121 20.21 23.80 3.62
C ALA A 121 20.85 25.17 3.36
N LEU A 122 20.59 25.79 2.20
CA LEU A 122 21.05 27.13 1.85
C LEU A 122 20.43 28.21 2.75
N LEU A 123 19.16 28.07 3.14
CA LEU A 123 18.47 29.03 4.01
C LEU A 123 19.10 29.06 5.42
N LEU A 124 19.45 27.89 5.98
CA LEU A 124 20.12 27.78 7.28
C LEU A 124 21.52 28.38 7.27
N THR A 125 22.25 28.29 6.15
CA THR A 125 23.59 28.90 6.04
C THR A 125 23.56 30.42 5.89
N VAL A 126 22.50 31.00 5.30
CA VAL A 126 22.38 32.45 5.12
C VAL A 126 21.90 33.14 6.41
N ILE A 127 21.17 32.44 7.28
CA ILE A 127 20.72 32.98 8.59
C ILE A 127 21.84 32.88 9.66
N ALA A 128 22.88 32.08 9.42
CA ALA A 128 24.00 31.88 10.33
C ALA A 128 25.26 32.72 10.00
N ILE A 129 25.16 33.68 9.07
CA ILE A 129 26.18 34.69 8.72
C ILE A 129 25.59 36.07 9.03
#